data_AF-A0AAW7WD64-F1
#
_entry.id   AF-A0AAW7WD64-F1
#
_cell.length_a   1.000
_cell.length_b   1.000
_cell.length_c   1.000
_cell.angle_alpha   90.00
_cell.angle_beta   90.00
_cell.angle_gamma   90.00
#
_symmetry.space_group_name_H-M   'P 1'
#
loop_
_entity.id
_entity.type
_entity.pdbx_description
1 polymer ?
#
loop_
_entity_poly.entity_id
_entity_poly.type
_entity_poly.pdbx_seq_one_letter_code
_entity_poly.pdbx_strand_id
1 'polypeptide(L)' 'MQSDRSRLRELEIRVANPQHWSAGEHEINVENLRQLRFQLADQLKKLHQQT' A
#
# COMPACT_ATOMS: atom_id res chain seq x y z
N MET A 1 9.43 14.46 -2.50
CA MET A 1 9.21 13.25 -1.67
C MET A 1 7.79 12.77 -1.91
N GLN A 2 7.61 11.54 -2.40
CA GLN A 2 6.28 10.94 -2.60
C GLN A 2 5.63 10.74 -1.22
N SER A 3 4.39 11.18 -1.04
CA SER A 3 3.64 10.91 0.20
C SER A 3 3.21 9.45 0.25
N ASP A 4 3.07 8.87 1.45
CA ASP A 4 2.66 7.48 1.63
C ASP A 4 1.32 7.16 0.96
N ARG A 5 0.43 8.15 0.88
CA ARG A 5 -0.84 8.06 0.12
C ARG A 5 -0.63 7.95 -1.39
N SER A 6 0.34 8.66 -1.95
CA SER A 6 0.68 8.59 -3.38
C SER A 6 1.27 7.23 -3.72
N ARG A 7 2.13 6.70 -2.85
CA ARG A 7 2.73 5.37 -2.99
C ARG A 7 1.67 4.26 -2.85
N LEU A 8 0.72 4.42 -1.94
CA LEU A 8 -0.40 3.49 -1.78
C LEU A 8 -1.22 3.40 -3.08
N ARG A 9 -1.65 4.54 -3.60
CA ARG A 9 -2.48 4.61 -4.82
C ARG A 9 -1.76 4.00 -6.03
N GLU A 10 -0.46 4.25 -6.16
CA GLU A 10 0.36 3.65 -7.23
C GLU A 10 0.42 2.13 -7.11
N LEU A 11 0.62 1.59 -5.90
CA LEU A 11 0.60 0.14 -5.67
C LEU A 11 -0.78 -0.47 -5.93
N GLU A 12 -1.86 0.19 -5.51
CA GLU A 12 -3.24 -0.28 -5.76
C GLU A 12 -3.52 -0.43 -7.25
N ILE A 13 -3.12 0.56 -8.07
CA ILE A 13 -3.32 0.53 -9.52
C ILE A 13 -2.52 -0.60 -10.17
N ARG A 14 -1.28 -0.82 -9.73
CA ARG A 14 -0.40 -1.85 -10.29
C ARG A 14 -0.83 -3.26 -9.90
N VAL A 15 -1.25 -3.46 -8.64
CA VAL A 15 -1.82 -4.73 -8.19
C VAL A 15 -3.13 -5.06 -8.92
N ALA A 16 -3.97 -4.05 -9.20
CA ALA A 16 -5.20 -4.25 -10.00
C ALA A 16 -4.93 -4.56 -11.48
N ASN A 17 -3.74 -4.21 -12.00
CA ASN A 17 -3.35 -4.41 -13.40
C ASN A 17 -1.94 -5.03 -13.50
N PRO A 18 -1.76 -6.30 -13.12
CA PRO A 18 -0.43 -6.93 -13.06
C PRO A 18 0.04 -7.40 -14.44
N GLN A 19 0.01 -6.51 -15.44
CA GLN A 19 0.35 -6.84 -16.83
C GLN A 19 1.84 -7.13 -17.04
N HIS A 20 2.71 -6.67 -16.13
CA HIS A 20 4.17 -6.72 -16.28
C HIS A 20 4.89 -7.50 -15.19
N TRP A 21 4.16 -8.12 -14.27
CA TRP A 21 4.74 -8.83 -13.15
C TRP A 21 4.66 -10.32 -13.37
N SER A 22 5.76 -11.02 -13.06
CA SER A 22 5.68 -12.45 -12.81
C SER A 22 4.80 -12.73 -11.59
N ALA A 23 4.33 -13.98 -11.45
CA ALA A 23 3.49 -14.38 -10.32
C ALA A 23 4.14 -14.05 -8.96
N GLY A 24 5.46 -14.30 -8.81
CA GLY A 24 6.19 -13.97 -7.59
C GLY A 24 6.31 -12.47 -7.34
N GLU A 25 6.56 -11.66 -8.38
CA GLU A 25 6.56 -10.20 -8.26
C GLU A 25 5.18 -9.66 -7.88
N HIS A 26 4.11 -10.23 -8.45
CA HIS A 26 2.76 -9.84 -8.11
C HIS A 26 2.44 -10.13 -6.63
N GLU A 27 2.79 -11.32 -6.13
CA GLU A 27 2.61 -11.69 -4.72
C GLU A 27 3.35 -10.74 -3.77
N ILE A 28 4.60 -10.41 -4.08
CA ILE A 28 5.39 -9.44 -3.30
C ILE A 28 4.72 -8.06 -3.29
N ASN A 29 4.21 -7.60 -4.43
CA ASN A 29 3.54 -6.30 -4.50
C ASN A 29 2.19 -6.29 -3.77
N VAL A 30 1.44 -7.40 -3.79
CA VAL A 30 0.22 -7.56 -2.99
C VAL A 30 0.53 -7.48 -1.49
N GLU A 31 1.61 -8.12 -1.05
CA GLU A 31 2.02 -8.08 0.36
C GLU A 31 2.50 -6.68 0.78
N ASN A 32 3.29 -6.01 -0.06
CA ASN A 32 3.68 -4.62 0.15
C ASN A 32 2.46 -3.69 0.27
N LEU A 33 1.43 -3.91 -0.54
CA LEU A 33 0.18 -3.15 -0.47
C LEU A 33 -0.53 -3.38 0.87
N ARG A 34 -0.61 -4.64 1.32
CA ARG A 34 -1.22 -5.00 2.62
C ARG A 34 -0.50 -4.31 3.78
N GLN A 35 0.83 -4.37 3.81
CA GLN A 35 1.63 -3.75 4.87
C GLN A 35 1.46 -2.24 4.91
N LEU A 36 1.49 -1.58 3.75
CA LEU A 36 1.32 -0.13 3.68
C LEU A 36 -0.08 0.31 4.14
N ARG A 37 -1.13 -0.44 3.79
CA ARG A 37 -2.49 -0.19 4.29
C ARG A 37 -2.57 -0.33 5.80
N PHE A 38 -1.93 -1.36 6.36
CA PHE A 38 -1.88 -1.56 7.81
C PHE A 38 -1.19 -0.40 8.53
N GLN A 39 -0.02 0.03 8.04
CA GLN A 39 0.73 1.15 8.62
C GLN A 39 -0.08 2.45 8.59
N LEU A 40 -0.72 2.77 7.47
CA LEU A 40 -1.56 3.96 7.34
C LEU A 40 -2.78 3.89 8.28
N ALA A 41 -3.41 2.73 8.40
CA ALA A 41 -4.54 2.55 9.32
C ALA A 41 -4.11 2.70 10.79
N ASP A 42 -2.96 2.16 11.17
CA ASP A 42 -2.39 2.32 12.52
C ASP A 42 -2.04 3.78 12.82
N GLN A 43 -1.41 4.49 11.87
CA GLN A 43 -1.13 5.93 11.98
C GLN A 43 -2.41 6.75 12.14
N LEU A 44 -3.45 6.47 11.35
CA LEU A 44 -4.75 7.15 11.46
C LEU A 44 -5.43 6.86 12.81
N LYS A 45 -5.34 5.63 13.29
CA LYS A 45 -5.88 5.25 14.61
C LYS A 45 -5.17 6.01 15.73
N LYS A 46 -3.85 6.13 15.66
CA LYS A 46 -3.04 6.90 16.63
C LYS A 46 -3.41 8.38 16.61
N LEU A 47 -3.58 8.97 15.43
CA LEU A 47 -4.04 10.35 15.29
C LEU A 47 -5.41 10.56 15.94
N HIS A 48 -6.37 9.67 15.69
CA HIS A 48 -7.71 9.76 16.31
C HIS A 48 -7.70 9.56 17.83
N GLN A 49 -6.74 8.84 18.40
CA GLN A 49 -6.63 8.67 19.86
C GLN A 49 -6.01 9.88 20.56
N GLN A 50 -5.38 10.79 19.81
CA GLN A 50 -4.75 12.01 20.32
C GLN A 50 -5.68 13.23 20.29
N THR A 51 -6.92 13.07 19.81
CA THR A 51 -7.94 14.14 19.69
C THR A 51 -9.10 13.86 20.64
#